data_AF-A0A971ADH5-F1
#
_entry.id   AF-A0A971ADH5-F1
#
_cell.length_a   1.000
_cell.length_b   1.000
_cell.length_c   1.000
_cell.angle_alpha   90.00
_cell.angle_beta   90.00
_cell.angle_gamma   90.00
#
_symmetry.space_group_name_H-M   'P 1'
#
loop_
_entity.id
_entity.type
_entity.pdbx_description
1 polymer ?
#
loop_
_entity_poly.entity_id
_entity_poly.type
_entity_poly.pdbx_seq_one_letter_code
_entity_poly.pdbx_strand_id
1 'polypeptide(L)'
;MALLQTIEWRDVTGEEIVHRWPAEGSGNIILGSQLVVRESQNAVFFRDGQALDVFGPGRHTLTTLNLPLLGTAIAAPFGGTTPFQAEVYFVNMRVFTDLKWGTPEPVLFRDKELDMVRLRSFGEYTMRVRDPQMFVNMVVGTEHVYTQTQVQEWLRDFIVTRLTSVLGQTMETILDLPQYYNDLGAAIKARVGEDFTRYGLELIDFLIQAISPPEEVAQMIDQRAAMRGVGDMRSFLQFRTAQAIGNMPQAGGDASGAGSMAGMGAGLGAGVAMGGAMMEAMRDAFRGDQQPPAAGQQPAQPAAPSSPGPADAGQVSCPQCQQPAPATAKFCPNCGASLGAAQCGNCGATLPAGAKFCAECGKPV
;
A
#
# COMPACT_ATOMS: atom_id res chain seq x y z
N MET A 1 21.35 46.37 -26.71
CA MET A 1 21.98 45.04 -26.85
C MET A 1 22.61 44.69 -25.51
N ALA A 2 22.00 43.79 -24.73
CA ALA A 2 22.57 43.39 -23.45
C ALA A 2 23.68 42.36 -23.69
N LEU A 3 24.93 42.77 -23.45
CA LEU A 3 26.17 42.02 -23.74
C LEU A 3 26.48 40.92 -22.73
N LEU A 4 25.82 40.90 -21.57
CA LEU A 4 25.99 39.93 -20.50
C LEU A 4 24.65 39.69 -19.82
N GLN A 5 24.34 38.44 -19.50
CA GLN A 5 23.09 38.08 -18.84
C GLN A 5 23.34 37.74 -17.37
N THR A 6 22.36 38.03 -16.52
CA THR A 6 22.33 37.54 -15.14
C THR A 6 21.33 36.40 -15.09
N ILE A 7 21.82 35.22 -14.76
CA ILE A 7 21.02 34.01 -14.58
C ILE A 7 20.84 33.83 -13.07
N GLU A 8 19.62 33.97 -12.60
CA GLU A 8 19.27 33.75 -11.21
C GLU A 8 17.87 33.16 -11.13
N TRP A 9 17.65 32.36 -10.09
CA TRP A 9 16.33 31.88 -9.75
C TRP A 9 16.07 32.07 -8.25
N ARG A 10 14.80 32.27 -7.92
CA ARG A 10 14.31 32.33 -6.55
C ARG A 10 13.03 31.53 -6.46
N ASP A 11 13.04 30.57 -5.56
CA ASP A 11 11.83 29.85 -5.18
C ASP A 11 10.88 30.81 -4.46
N VAL A 12 9.69 31.02 -5.03
CA VAL A 12 8.62 31.84 -4.45
C VAL A 12 7.59 30.96 -3.74
N THR A 13 7.43 29.70 -4.18
CA THR A 13 6.42 28.78 -3.66
C THR A 13 6.91 28.01 -2.45
N GLY A 14 8.22 27.73 -2.39
CA GLY A 14 8.78 26.85 -1.38
C GLY A 14 8.42 25.39 -1.61
N GLU A 15 8.08 25.00 -2.84
CA GLU A 15 7.69 23.63 -3.20
C GLU A 15 8.57 23.03 -4.31
N GLU A 16 9.32 23.86 -5.03
CA GLU A 16 10.22 23.41 -6.09
C GLU A 16 11.55 22.89 -5.49
N ILE A 17 11.88 21.64 -5.82
CA ILE A 17 13.18 21.05 -5.47
C ILE A 17 14.20 21.41 -6.55
N VAL A 18 13.78 21.37 -7.81
CA VAL A 18 14.63 21.73 -8.96
C VAL A 18 13.91 22.67 -9.90
N HIS A 19 14.58 23.74 -10.25
CA HIS A 19 14.16 24.67 -11.28
C HIS A 19 15.11 24.62 -12.47
N ARG A 20 14.58 24.38 -13.66
CA ARG A 20 15.35 24.38 -14.91
C ARG A 20 15.28 25.74 -15.58
N TRP A 21 16.43 26.27 -15.97
CA TRP A 21 16.56 27.48 -16.76
C TRP A 21 17.34 27.20 -18.06
N PRO A 22 16.81 27.57 -19.24
CA PRO A 22 15.43 28.03 -19.47
C PRO A 22 14.41 26.91 -19.20
N ALA A 23 13.13 27.26 -19.00
CA ALA A 23 12.08 26.28 -18.70
C ALA A 23 11.95 25.21 -19.80
N GLU A 24 12.14 25.62 -21.06
CA GLU A 24 12.09 24.74 -22.23
C GLU A 24 13.30 24.97 -23.14
N GLY A 25 13.79 23.88 -23.73
CA GLY A 25 14.94 23.89 -24.64
C GLY A 25 16.25 24.29 -23.97
N SER A 26 17.19 24.77 -24.79
CA SER A 26 18.50 25.24 -24.35
C SER A 26 18.59 26.76 -24.43
N GLY A 27 19.15 27.40 -23.40
CA GLY A 27 19.37 28.83 -23.36
C GLY A 27 20.64 29.22 -24.11
N ASN A 28 20.63 30.37 -24.78
CA ASN A 28 21.84 30.94 -25.38
C ASN A 28 22.59 31.75 -24.32
N ILE A 29 23.57 31.14 -23.67
CA ILE A 29 24.40 31.77 -22.63
C ILE A 29 25.66 32.35 -23.26
N ILE A 30 26.01 33.59 -22.89
CA ILE A 30 27.23 34.27 -23.35
C ILE A 30 28.32 34.10 -22.28
N LEU A 31 29.54 33.76 -22.68
CA LEU A 31 30.70 33.76 -21.77
C LEU A 31 30.87 35.14 -21.10
N GLY A 32 31.13 35.14 -19.80
CA GLY A 32 31.16 36.33 -18.95
C GLY A 32 29.84 36.65 -18.25
N SER A 33 28.75 35.95 -18.60
CA SER A 33 27.45 36.09 -17.91
C SER A 33 27.58 35.75 -16.42
N GLN A 34 26.74 36.37 -15.61
CA GLN A 34 26.73 36.19 -14.15
C GLN A 34 25.70 35.12 -13.78
N LEU A 35 26.15 34.07 -13.10
CA LEU A 35 25.30 33.09 -12.45
C LEU A 35 25.22 33.42 -10.96
N VAL A 36 24.02 33.76 -10.47
CA VAL A 36 23.79 34.09 -9.07
C VAL A 36 23.08 32.93 -8.40
N VAL A 37 23.78 32.26 -7.49
CA VAL A 37 23.28 31.13 -6.71
C VAL A 37 23.01 31.59 -5.29
N ARG A 38 21.83 31.25 -4.76
CA ARG A 38 21.40 31.61 -3.41
C ARG A 38 21.97 30.64 -2.37
N GLU A 39 21.98 31.04 -1.10
CA GLU A 39 22.59 30.27 0.00
C GLU A 39 22.00 28.87 0.20
N SER A 40 20.70 28.72 -0.04
CA SER A 40 20.00 27.44 0.10
C SER A 40 19.97 26.62 -1.19
N GLN A 41 20.77 26.96 -2.21
CA GLN A 41 20.69 26.34 -3.53
C GLN A 41 22.08 26.08 -4.10
N ASN A 42 22.16 25.09 -4.98
CA ASN A 42 23.29 24.87 -5.87
C ASN A 42 22.79 24.94 -7.32
N ALA A 43 23.63 25.38 -8.25
CA ALA A 43 23.32 25.39 -9.67
C ALA A 43 24.18 24.37 -10.41
N VAL A 44 23.53 23.42 -11.09
CA VAL A 44 24.21 22.43 -11.94
C VAL A 44 24.15 22.91 -13.38
N PHE A 45 25.32 23.06 -13.99
CA PHE A 45 25.45 23.57 -15.35
C PHE A 45 25.53 22.42 -16.34
N PHE A 46 24.61 22.41 -17.30
CA PHE A 46 24.53 21.40 -18.36
C PHE A 46 24.81 22.01 -19.72
N ARG A 47 25.49 21.24 -20.55
CA ARG A 47 25.72 21.55 -21.95
C ARG A 47 25.79 20.27 -22.75
N ASP A 48 25.18 20.26 -23.94
CA ASP A 48 25.22 19.12 -24.85
C ASP A 48 24.83 17.78 -24.17
N GLY A 49 23.92 17.85 -23.18
CA GLY A 49 23.46 16.71 -22.37
C GLY A 49 24.41 16.24 -21.26
N GLN A 50 25.49 16.96 -20.97
CA GLN A 50 26.45 16.63 -19.92
C GLN A 50 26.49 17.68 -18.82
N ALA A 51 26.51 17.24 -17.56
CA ALA A 51 26.79 18.10 -16.42
C ALA A 51 28.28 18.50 -16.42
N LEU A 52 28.55 19.80 -16.56
CA LEU A 52 29.92 20.32 -16.65
C LEU A 52 30.48 20.71 -15.29
N ASP A 53 29.69 21.38 -14.45
CA ASP A 53 30.12 21.82 -13.13
C ASP A 53 28.92 22.11 -12.19
N VAL A 54 29.20 22.16 -10.89
CA VAL A 54 28.25 22.51 -9.82
C VAL A 54 28.71 23.77 -9.10
N PHE A 55 27.90 24.81 -9.19
CA PHE A 55 28.14 26.09 -8.52
C PHE A 55 27.40 26.14 -7.18
N GLY A 56 28.15 26.31 -6.10
CA GLY A 56 27.60 26.58 -4.76
C GLY A 56 27.10 28.03 -4.61
N PRO A 57 26.67 28.43 -3.40
CA PRO A 57 26.18 29.77 -3.13
C PRO A 57 27.16 30.89 -3.51
N GLY A 58 26.64 31.96 -4.09
CA GLY A 58 27.42 33.15 -4.45
C GLY A 58 27.22 33.62 -5.88
N ARG A 59 28.00 34.62 -6.27
CA ARG A 59 28.02 35.14 -7.64
C ARG A 59 29.19 34.52 -8.38
N HIS A 60 28.89 33.85 -9.48
CA HIS A 60 29.86 33.16 -10.32
C HIS A 60 29.87 33.80 -11.70
N THR A 61 31.05 34.15 -12.19
CA THR A 61 31.19 34.56 -13.59
C THR A 61 31.44 33.32 -14.44
N LEU A 62 30.57 33.08 -15.42
CA LEU A 62 30.69 31.95 -16.32
C LEU A 62 31.85 32.17 -17.27
N THR A 63 32.99 31.52 -16.98
CA THR A 63 34.21 31.61 -17.78
C THR A 63 34.73 30.21 -18.07
N THR A 64 35.60 30.08 -19.07
CA THR A 64 36.27 28.82 -19.40
C THR A 64 37.16 28.28 -18.27
N LEU A 65 37.56 29.14 -17.31
CA LEU A 65 38.29 28.75 -16.10
C LEU A 65 37.41 27.93 -15.13
N ASN A 66 36.14 28.31 -15.00
CA ASN A 66 35.19 27.63 -14.12
C ASN A 66 34.38 26.55 -14.84
N LEU A 67 34.62 26.34 -16.13
CA LEU A 67 33.96 25.33 -16.94
C LEU A 67 35.02 24.69 -17.84
N PRO A 68 35.92 23.87 -17.27
CA PRO A 68 37.13 23.40 -17.96
C PRO A 68 36.82 22.50 -19.18
N LEU A 69 35.66 21.83 -19.16
CA LEU A 69 35.17 21.01 -20.27
C LEU A 69 34.62 21.82 -21.46
N LEU A 70 34.58 23.16 -21.39
CA LEU A 70 34.22 24.01 -22.54
C LEU A 70 35.33 24.13 -23.59
N GLY A 71 36.59 23.81 -23.24
CA GLY A 71 37.75 23.99 -24.11
C GLY A 71 38.04 22.72 -24.91
N THR A 72 37.76 22.68 -26.21
CA THR A 72 38.75 23.07 -27.24
C THR A 72 38.17 23.79 -28.48
N ALA A 73 36.84 23.96 -28.58
CA ALA A 73 36.21 24.34 -29.85
C ALA A 73 35.73 25.81 -29.98
N ILE A 74 35.82 26.64 -28.93
CA ILE A 74 35.24 28.00 -28.94
C ILE A 74 36.29 29.12 -29.14
N ALA A 75 37.58 28.77 -29.21
CA ALA A 75 38.65 29.76 -29.37
C ALA A 75 39.00 30.02 -30.86
N ALA A 76 38.10 30.70 -31.60
CA ALA A 76 38.34 31.62 -32.75
C ALA A 76 37.15 31.58 -33.74
N PRO A 77 36.68 32.69 -34.38
CA PRO A 77 37.19 34.07 -34.46
C PRO A 77 36.27 35.14 -33.81
N PHE A 78 35.31 34.76 -32.95
CA PHE A 78 34.25 35.64 -32.45
C PHE A 78 34.53 36.37 -31.12
N GLY A 79 35.78 36.78 -30.86
CA GLY A 79 36.08 37.78 -29.82
C GLY A 79 35.65 37.48 -28.37
N GLY A 80 35.54 36.20 -27.96
CA GLY A 80 35.26 35.82 -26.57
C GLY A 80 33.80 35.95 -26.11
N THR A 81 32.88 36.31 -27.01
CA THR A 81 31.45 36.49 -26.74
C THR A 81 30.57 35.53 -27.53
N THR A 82 31.05 34.32 -27.81
CA THR A 82 30.26 33.31 -28.53
C THR A 82 29.14 32.78 -27.63
N PRO A 83 27.85 32.99 -27.97
CA PRO A 83 26.75 32.36 -27.27
C PRO A 83 26.79 30.86 -27.51
N PHE A 84 26.51 30.08 -26.47
CA PHE A 84 26.44 28.64 -26.53
C PHE A 84 25.15 28.13 -25.89
N GLN A 85 24.67 26.99 -26.37
CA GLN A 85 23.47 26.36 -25.84
C GLN A 85 23.80 25.65 -24.53
N ALA A 86 23.11 26.05 -23.46
CA ALA A 86 23.31 25.48 -22.15
C ALA A 86 22.03 25.58 -21.31
N GLU A 87 22.00 24.76 -20.27
CA GLU A 87 20.91 24.64 -19.33
C GLU A 87 21.47 24.73 -17.92
N VAL A 88 20.73 25.37 -17.02
CA VAL A 88 21.12 25.53 -15.62
C VAL A 88 20.00 25.00 -14.76
N TYR A 89 20.31 24.02 -13.91
CA TYR A 89 19.38 23.46 -12.94
C TYR A 89 19.70 24.02 -11.56
N PHE A 90 18.81 24.85 -11.02
CA PHE A 90 18.90 25.30 -9.65
C PHE A 90 18.25 24.25 -8.74
N VAL A 91 19.07 23.66 -7.87
CA VAL A 91 18.66 22.60 -6.95
C VAL A 91 18.63 23.15 -5.53
N ASN A 92 17.50 23.01 -4.86
CA ASN A 92 17.31 23.45 -3.50
C ASN A 92 17.93 22.45 -2.51
N MET A 93 18.85 22.96 -1.68
CA MET A 93 19.67 22.18 -0.74
C MET A 93 19.11 22.20 0.69
N ARG A 94 17.97 22.87 0.91
CA ARG A 94 17.32 22.89 2.21
C ARG A 94 16.84 21.50 2.65
N VAL A 95 16.53 21.41 3.93
CA VAL A 95 15.85 20.25 4.50
C VAL A 95 14.37 20.33 4.17
N PHE A 96 13.83 19.28 3.56
CA PHE A 96 12.40 19.10 3.29
C PHE A 96 11.81 18.21 4.39
N THR A 97 10.99 18.83 5.24
CA THR A 97 10.28 18.17 6.34
C THR A 97 8.87 17.78 5.92
N ASP A 98 8.20 17.02 6.78
CA ASP A 98 6.77 16.69 6.66
C ASP A 98 6.39 15.95 5.36
N LEU A 99 7.36 15.24 4.76
CA LEU A 99 7.11 14.41 3.58
C LEU A 99 6.40 13.14 4.00
N LYS A 100 5.23 12.89 3.42
CA LYS A 100 4.40 11.77 3.81
C LYS A 100 4.71 10.54 2.98
N TRP A 101 4.67 9.39 3.62
CA TRP A 101 4.72 8.10 2.96
C TRP A 101 3.59 7.22 3.47
N GLY A 102 3.14 6.28 2.65
CA GLY A 102 2.15 5.30 3.07
C GLY A 102 1.94 4.22 2.03
N THR A 103 1.40 3.09 2.47
CA THR A 103 1.02 1.98 1.59
C THR A 103 -0.32 2.32 0.91
N PRO A 104 -0.36 2.50 -0.42
CA PRO A 104 -1.62 2.81 -1.12
C PRO A 104 -2.60 1.64 -1.01
N GLU A 105 -2.09 0.42 -1.17
CA GLU A 105 -2.85 -0.82 -0.99
C GLU A 105 -2.42 -1.52 0.31
N PRO A 106 -3.34 -2.16 1.04
CA PRO A 106 -3.00 -2.97 2.20
C PRO A 106 -2.04 -4.10 1.82
N VAL A 107 -0.92 -4.19 2.53
CA VAL A 107 0.08 -5.24 2.37
C VAL A 107 -0.39 -6.48 3.12
N LEU A 108 -0.32 -7.65 2.48
CA LEU A 108 -0.61 -8.91 3.13
C LEU A 108 0.56 -9.32 4.05
N PHE A 109 0.25 -9.50 5.33
CA PHE A 109 1.17 -9.91 6.37
C PHE A 109 0.69 -11.22 7.00
N ARG A 110 1.61 -12.16 7.20
CA ARG A 110 1.31 -13.42 7.86
C ARG A 110 1.62 -13.30 9.35
N ASP A 111 0.57 -13.24 10.14
CA ASP A 111 0.60 -13.14 11.59
C ASP A 111 0.46 -14.53 12.23
N LYS A 112 1.21 -14.78 13.29
CA LYS A 112 1.20 -16.07 13.99
C LYS A 112 -0.10 -16.35 14.77
N GLU A 113 -0.78 -15.30 15.26
CA GLU A 113 -2.01 -15.41 16.05
C GLU A 113 -3.28 -15.16 15.22
N LEU A 114 -3.17 -14.30 14.21
CA LEU A 114 -4.28 -13.80 13.39
C LEU A 114 -4.26 -14.36 11.96
N ASP A 115 -3.30 -15.24 11.63
CA ASP A 115 -3.08 -15.88 10.33
C ASP A 115 -2.78 -14.88 9.20
N MET A 116 -3.76 -14.47 8.42
CA MET A 116 -3.55 -13.56 7.28
C MET A 116 -4.18 -12.21 7.57
N VAL A 117 -3.35 -11.20 7.83
CA VAL A 117 -3.78 -9.84 8.13
C VAL A 117 -3.30 -8.91 7.04
N ARG A 118 -4.19 -8.05 6.56
CA ARG A 118 -3.80 -6.95 5.69
C ARG A 118 -3.39 -5.79 6.57
N LEU A 119 -2.29 -5.12 6.26
CA LEU A 119 -1.77 -3.99 7.02
C LEU A 119 -1.63 -2.78 6.11
N ARG A 120 -2.04 -1.63 6.62
CA ARG A 120 -1.66 -0.33 6.06
C ARG A 120 -0.67 0.32 7.00
N SER A 121 0.35 0.93 6.43
CA SER A 121 1.34 1.69 7.19
C SER A 121 1.47 3.07 6.60
N PHE A 122 1.61 4.08 7.45
CA PHE A 122 1.88 5.44 7.03
C PHE A 122 2.78 6.13 8.03
N GLY A 123 3.42 7.20 7.57
CA GLY A 123 4.25 8.04 8.39
C GLY A 123 4.81 9.19 7.61
N GLU A 124 5.92 9.71 8.11
CA GLU A 124 6.61 10.85 7.52
C GLU A 124 8.11 10.65 7.54
N TYR A 125 8.79 11.39 6.68
CA TYR A 125 10.24 11.38 6.58
C TYR A 125 10.74 12.78 6.29
N THR A 126 12.02 12.99 6.59
CA THR A 126 12.73 14.23 6.30
C THR A 126 13.91 13.91 5.40
N MET A 127 14.07 14.67 4.33
CA MET A 127 15.17 14.48 3.39
C MET A 127 15.81 15.81 3.01
N ARG A 128 17.01 15.71 2.45
CA ARG A 128 17.63 16.82 1.71
C ARG A 128 18.34 16.27 0.48
N VAL A 129 18.54 17.11 -0.52
CA VAL A 129 19.45 16.77 -1.60
C VAL A 129 20.89 16.93 -1.06
N ARG A 130 21.73 15.92 -1.31
CA ARG A 130 23.14 15.90 -0.90
C ARG A 130 24.08 16.08 -2.09
N ASP A 131 23.76 15.43 -3.20
CA ASP A 131 24.51 15.55 -4.45
C ASP A 131 23.57 16.08 -5.55
N PRO A 132 23.62 17.38 -5.87
CA PRO A 132 22.72 17.99 -6.84
C PRO A 132 22.99 17.49 -8.27
N GLN A 133 24.23 17.15 -8.61
CA GLN A 133 24.56 16.65 -9.95
C GLN A 133 23.98 15.25 -10.18
N MET A 134 24.17 14.37 -9.20
CA MET A 134 23.58 13.02 -9.23
C MET A 134 22.05 13.09 -9.25
N PHE A 135 21.46 13.97 -8.42
CA PHE A 135 20.02 14.15 -8.37
C PHE A 135 19.43 14.59 -9.71
N VAL A 136 20.01 15.61 -10.36
CA VAL A 136 19.51 16.08 -11.66
C VAL A 136 19.65 15.00 -12.74
N ASN A 137 20.79 14.30 -12.80
CA ASN A 137 21.00 13.25 -13.81
C ASN A 137 20.03 12.07 -13.65
N MET A 138 19.84 11.59 -12.43
CA MET A 138 19.07 10.37 -12.19
C MET A 138 17.57 10.62 -12.09
N VAL A 139 17.15 11.72 -11.46
CA VAL A 139 15.74 12.01 -11.15
C VAL A 139 15.13 12.93 -12.20
N VAL A 140 15.75 14.09 -12.43
CA VAL A 140 15.17 15.11 -13.31
C VAL A 140 15.29 14.71 -14.78
N GLY A 141 16.46 14.19 -15.19
CA GLY A 141 16.73 13.80 -16.58
C GLY A 141 15.96 12.57 -17.04
N THR A 142 15.61 11.65 -16.13
CA THR A 142 14.90 10.39 -16.46
C THR A 142 13.40 10.49 -16.20
N GLU A 143 13.02 10.89 -14.97
CA GLU A 143 11.64 10.82 -14.49
C GLU A 143 10.87 12.14 -14.66
N HIS A 144 11.55 13.25 -15.04
CA HIS A 144 10.94 14.58 -15.19
C HIS A 144 10.25 15.06 -13.90
N VAL A 145 10.87 14.78 -12.77
CA VAL A 145 10.38 15.11 -11.43
C VAL A 145 11.03 16.40 -10.94
N TYR A 146 10.23 17.43 -10.69
CA TYR A 146 10.69 18.79 -10.34
C TYR A 146 10.18 19.28 -8.98
N THR A 147 8.99 18.82 -8.58
CA THR A 147 8.30 19.29 -7.37
C THR A 147 8.41 18.32 -6.20
N GLN A 148 8.21 18.83 -4.99
CA GLN A 148 8.16 18.02 -3.78
C GLN A 148 7.14 16.87 -3.87
N THR A 149 5.94 17.13 -4.40
CA THR A 149 4.88 16.12 -4.53
C THR A 149 5.30 14.96 -5.43
N GLN A 150 5.90 15.28 -6.58
CA GLN A 150 6.36 14.27 -7.54
C GLN A 150 7.48 13.40 -6.94
N VAL A 151 8.46 14.03 -6.26
CA VAL A 151 9.52 13.28 -5.55
C VAL A 151 8.92 12.40 -4.46
N GLN A 152 7.95 12.91 -3.70
CA GLN A 152 7.30 12.15 -2.64
C GLN A 152 6.58 10.90 -3.17
N GLU A 153 5.83 11.04 -4.27
CA GLU A 153 5.12 9.93 -4.90
C GLU A 153 6.08 8.87 -5.43
N TRP A 154 7.19 9.28 -6.05
CA TRP A 154 8.21 8.39 -6.58
C TRP A 154 8.97 7.64 -5.47
N LEU A 155 9.40 8.35 -4.41
CA LEU A 155 10.14 7.74 -3.30
C LEU A 155 9.29 6.80 -2.44
N ARG A 156 7.97 6.99 -2.42
CA ARG A 156 7.03 6.16 -1.66
C ARG A 156 7.15 4.68 -2.02
N ASP A 157 7.36 4.35 -3.28
CA ASP A 157 7.41 2.96 -3.74
C ASP A 157 8.66 2.23 -3.21
N PHE A 158 9.79 2.93 -3.13
CA PHE A 158 11.01 2.41 -2.49
C PHE A 158 10.76 2.18 -1.00
N ILE A 159 10.17 3.15 -0.30
CA ILE A 159 9.86 3.06 1.13
C ILE A 159 8.95 1.85 1.41
N VAL A 160 7.85 1.71 0.67
CA VAL A 160 6.90 0.60 0.83
C VAL A 160 7.58 -0.74 0.57
N THR A 161 8.37 -0.84 -0.49
CA THR A 161 9.09 -2.08 -0.83
C THR A 161 10.07 -2.48 0.28
N ARG A 162 10.82 -1.54 0.85
CA ARG A 162 11.73 -1.84 1.97
C ARG A 162 11.01 -2.15 3.26
N LEU A 163 9.95 -1.42 3.59
CA LEU A 163 9.14 -1.65 4.78
C LEU A 163 8.52 -3.05 4.78
N THR A 164 7.91 -3.48 3.67
CA THR A 164 7.32 -4.82 3.57
C THR A 164 8.37 -5.93 3.75
N SER A 165 9.55 -5.74 3.17
CA SER A 165 10.69 -6.66 3.35
C SER A 165 11.17 -6.73 4.80
N VAL A 166 11.27 -5.60 5.51
CA VAL A 166 11.69 -5.57 6.92
C VAL A 166 10.63 -6.18 7.84
N LEU A 167 9.35 -5.85 7.63
CA LEU A 167 8.23 -6.39 8.40
C LEU A 167 8.17 -7.91 8.29
N GLY A 168 8.27 -8.46 7.08
CA GLY A 168 8.23 -9.91 6.87
C GLY A 168 9.43 -10.70 7.45
N GLN A 169 10.55 -10.02 7.75
CA GLN A 169 11.75 -10.65 8.32
C GLN A 169 11.81 -10.55 9.84
N THR A 170 11.25 -9.50 10.41
CA THR A 170 11.46 -9.13 11.82
C THR A 170 10.25 -9.51 12.69
N MET A 171 9.06 -9.57 12.10
CA MET A 171 7.82 -9.66 12.86
C MET A 171 7.12 -11.01 12.73
N GLU A 172 6.74 -11.57 13.87
CA GLU A 172 5.85 -12.74 13.96
C GLU A 172 4.40 -12.35 14.24
N THR A 173 4.18 -11.28 15.01
CA THR A 173 2.85 -10.80 15.43
C THR A 173 2.75 -9.27 15.39
N ILE A 174 1.59 -8.75 14.99
CA ILE A 174 1.27 -7.33 14.97
C ILE A 174 1.00 -6.78 16.38
N LEU A 175 0.72 -7.64 17.36
CA LEU A 175 0.38 -7.20 18.71
C LEU A 175 1.57 -6.56 19.46
N ASP A 176 2.78 -7.01 19.16
CA ASP A 176 4.01 -6.49 19.79
C ASP A 176 4.60 -5.28 19.06
N LEU A 177 3.99 -4.91 17.93
CA LEU A 177 4.48 -3.91 17.01
C LEU A 177 4.76 -2.52 17.62
N PRO A 178 3.96 -2.02 18.59
CA PRO A 178 4.27 -0.76 19.27
C PRO A 178 5.63 -0.73 19.96
N GLN A 179 6.13 -1.86 20.46
CA GLN A 179 7.40 -1.95 21.17
C GLN A 179 8.61 -1.83 20.23
N TYR A 180 8.43 -2.18 18.96
CA TYR A 180 9.49 -2.24 17.96
C TYR A 180 9.46 -1.09 16.97
N TYR A 181 8.58 -0.08 17.12
CA TYR A 181 8.50 1.02 16.15
C TYR A 181 9.82 1.75 15.93
N ASN A 182 10.60 1.96 17.00
CA ASN A 182 11.90 2.63 16.91
C ASN A 182 12.92 1.76 16.16
N ASP A 183 12.96 0.47 16.45
CA ASP A 183 13.89 -0.47 15.82
C ASP A 183 13.55 -0.68 14.34
N LEU A 184 12.25 -0.82 14.03
CA LEU A 184 11.75 -0.86 12.66
C LEU A 184 12.06 0.44 11.92
N GLY A 185 11.82 1.59 12.54
CA GLY A 185 12.13 2.88 11.97
C GLY A 185 13.62 3.01 11.61
N ALA A 186 14.51 2.61 12.53
CA ALA A 186 15.95 2.61 12.30
C ALA A 186 16.38 1.63 11.19
N ALA A 187 15.85 0.40 11.20
CA ALA A 187 16.15 -0.61 10.20
C ALA A 187 15.68 -0.19 8.78
N ILE A 188 14.48 0.38 8.68
CA ILE A 188 13.94 0.88 7.43
C ILE A 188 14.72 2.11 6.96
N LYS A 189 15.03 3.06 7.86
CA LYS A 189 15.87 4.22 7.56
C LYS A 189 17.22 3.82 6.97
N ALA A 190 17.86 2.78 7.52
CA ALA A 190 19.13 2.29 6.99
C ALA A 190 19.01 1.76 5.55
N ARG A 191 17.99 0.93 5.29
CA ARG A 191 17.77 0.33 3.95
C ARG A 191 17.32 1.36 2.91
N VAL A 192 16.34 2.19 3.28
CA VAL A 192 15.81 3.26 2.40
C VAL A 192 16.87 4.35 2.19
N GLY A 193 17.65 4.68 3.22
CA GLY A 193 18.75 5.63 3.12
C GLY A 193 19.77 5.22 2.07
N GLU A 194 20.12 3.93 1.99
CA GLU A 194 21.00 3.41 0.92
C GLU A 194 20.37 3.61 -0.47
N ASP A 195 19.07 3.36 -0.63
CA ASP A 195 18.36 3.64 -1.87
C ASP A 195 18.44 5.13 -2.24
N PHE A 196 18.18 6.03 -1.29
CA PHE A 196 18.18 7.48 -1.50
C PHE A 196 19.54 8.03 -1.92
N THR A 197 20.62 7.53 -1.30
CA THR A 197 21.99 7.99 -1.63
C THR A 197 22.37 7.73 -3.08
N ARG A 198 21.81 6.69 -3.72
CA ARG A 198 22.04 6.38 -5.14
C ARG A 198 21.42 7.39 -6.10
N TYR A 199 20.52 8.22 -5.59
CA TYR A 199 19.86 9.28 -6.33
C TYR A 199 20.31 10.68 -5.88
N GLY A 200 21.41 10.78 -5.12
CA GLY A 200 21.90 12.06 -4.59
C GLY A 200 21.06 12.64 -3.45
N LEU A 201 20.18 11.85 -2.84
CA LEU A 201 19.35 12.23 -1.71
C LEU A 201 19.93 11.70 -0.39
N GLU A 202 19.69 12.43 0.69
CA GLU A 202 19.99 12.02 2.05
C GLU A 202 18.72 11.96 2.87
N LEU A 203 18.43 10.77 3.42
CA LEU A 203 17.35 10.55 4.36
C LEU A 203 17.82 10.95 5.77
N ILE A 204 17.29 12.04 6.31
CA ILE A 204 17.68 12.58 7.61
C ILE A 204 16.90 11.88 8.72
N ASP A 205 15.57 11.79 8.60
CA ASP A 205 14.70 11.16 9.59
C ASP A 205 13.62 10.32 8.91
N PHE A 206 13.20 9.27 9.59
CA PHE A 206 12.15 8.37 9.13
C PHE A 206 11.28 7.96 10.32
N LEU A 207 9.99 8.26 10.24
CA LEU A 207 9.03 8.05 11.31
C LEU A 207 7.87 7.18 10.80
N ILE A 208 7.54 6.16 11.59
CA ILE A 208 6.34 5.35 11.40
C ILE A 208 5.29 5.90 12.35
N GLN A 209 4.19 6.45 11.81
CA GLN A 209 3.12 6.98 12.64
C GLN A 209 2.18 5.87 13.10
N ALA A 210 1.77 5.01 12.17
CA ALA A 210 0.96 3.85 12.51
C ALA A 210 1.10 2.73 11.47
N ILE A 211 0.93 1.50 11.95
CA ILE A 211 0.68 0.33 11.12
C ILE A 211 -0.64 -0.26 11.62
N SER A 212 -1.70 -0.07 10.84
CA SER A 212 -3.06 -0.45 11.22
C SER A 212 -3.65 -1.47 10.24
N PRO A 213 -4.41 -2.46 10.74
CA PRO A 213 -5.22 -3.30 9.88
C PRO A 213 -6.38 -2.49 9.26
N PRO A 214 -6.97 -2.94 8.13
CA PRO A 214 -8.21 -2.38 7.62
C PRO A 214 -9.28 -2.32 8.70
N GLU A 215 -10.16 -1.33 8.60
CA GLU A 215 -11.20 -1.06 9.59
C GLU A 215 -12.11 -2.29 9.84
N GLU A 216 -12.41 -3.07 8.80
CA GLU A 216 -13.15 -4.33 8.90
C GLU A 216 -12.45 -5.35 9.81
N VAL A 217 -11.13 -5.49 9.68
CA VAL A 217 -10.31 -6.42 10.47
C VAL A 217 -10.11 -5.88 11.89
N ALA A 218 -9.92 -4.57 12.03
CA ALA A 218 -9.86 -3.91 13.35
C ALA A 218 -11.14 -4.18 14.15
N GLN A 219 -12.32 -4.02 13.53
CA GLN A 219 -13.60 -4.32 14.18
C GLN A 219 -13.74 -5.81 14.56
N MET A 220 -13.25 -6.74 13.73
CA MET A 220 -13.26 -8.16 14.08
C MET A 220 -12.31 -8.49 15.24
N ILE A 221 -11.13 -7.86 15.27
CA ILE A 221 -10.17 -7.97 16.37
C ILE A 221 -10.80 -7.43 17.66
N ASP A 222 -11.38 -6.24 17.62
CA ASP A 222 -12.04 -5.61 18.78
C ASP A 222 -13.20 -6.46 19.29
N GLN A 223 -14.00 -7.04 18.39
CA GLN A 223 -15.07 -7.97 18.76
C GLN A 223 -14.53 -9.26 19.38
N ARG A 224 -13.44 -9.83 18.84
CA ARG A 224 -12.81 -11.04 19.37
C ARG A 224 -12.09 -10.78 20.70
N ALA A 225 -11.47 -9.62 20.86
CA ALA A 225 -10.87 -9.16 22.10
C ALA A 225 -11.95 -8.92 23.17
N ALA A 226 -13.07 -8.31 22.80
CA ALA A 226 -14.25 -8.20 23.67
C ALA A 226 -14.77 -9.60 24.04
N MET A 227 -14.81 -10.56 23.12
CA MET A 227 -15.19 -11.95 23.44
C MET A 227 -14.16 -12.67 24.33
N ARG A 228 -12.85 -12.43 24.18
CA ARG A 228 -11.80 -13.02 25.03
C ARG A 228 -11.76 -12.40 26.43
N GLY A 229 -11.90 -11.08 26.53
CA GLY A 229 -11.93 -10.37 27.82
C GLY A 229 -13.19 -10.68 28.63
N VAL A 230 -14.23 -11.10 27.93
CA VAL A 230 -15.53 -11.45 28.49
C VAL A 230 -15.70 -12.97 28.37
N GLY A 231 -14.88 -13.72 29.11
CA GLY A 231 -14.81 -15.19 29.06
C GLY A 231 -16.11 -15.96 29.39
N ASP A 232 -17.20 -15.26 29.69
CA ASP A 232 -18.54 -15.81 29.94
C ASP A 232 -19.57 -15.27 28.93
N MET A 233 -20.32 -16.17 28.27
CA MET A 233 -21.41 -15.82 27.35
C MET A 233 -22.44 -14.85 27.96
N ARG A 234 -22.66 -14.95 29.26
CA ARG A 234 -23.55 -14.07 30.02
C ARG A 234 -23.01 -12.65 30.12
N SER A 235 -21.72 -12.52 30.34
CA SER A 235 -21.03 -11.25 30.41
C SER A 235 -20.94 -10.60 29.02
N PHE A 236 -20.86 -11.40 27.93
CA PHE A 236 -20.86 -10.90 26.55
C PHE A 236 -22.23 -10.34 26.17
N LEU A 237 -23.30 -11.05 26.53
CA LEU A 237 -24.66 -10.54 26.39
C LEU A 237 -24.82 -9.24 27.18
N GLN A 238 -24.36 -9.18 28.43
CA GLN A 238 -24.39 -7.94 29.22
C GLN A 238 -23.59 -6.81 28.57
N PHE A 239 -22.40 -7.09 28.04
CA PHE A 239 -21.56 -6.10 27.34
C PHE A 239 -22.21 -5.57 26.06
N ARG A 240 -22.75 -6.45 25.20
CA ARG A 240 -23.49 -6.07 23.99
C ARG A 240 -24.73 -5.25 24.33
N THR A 241 -25.45 -5.63 25.38
CA THR A 241 -26.63 -4.88 25.87
C THR A 241 -26.21 -3.51 26.38
N ALA A 242 -25.10 -3.42 27.11
CA ALA A 242 -24.57 -2.15 27.62
C ALA A 242 -24.06 -1.23 26.49
N GLN A 243 -23.37 -1.76 25.48
CA GLN A 243 -22.97 -0.99 24.28
C GLN A 243 -24.19 -0.50 23.49
N ALA A 244 -25.22 -1.31 23.32
CA ALA A 244 -26.46 -0.90 22.64
C ALA A 244 -27.18 0.23 23.38
N ILE A 245 -27.11 0.24 24.71
CA ILE A 245 -27.64 1.33 25.54
C ILE A 245 -26.72 2.56 25.51
N GLY A 246 -25.40 2.38 25.47
CA GLY A 246 -24.40 3.47 25.46
C GLY A 246 -24.26 4.19 24.11
N ASN A 247 -24.47 3.49 22.99
CA ASN A 247 -24.52 4.08 21.64
C ASN A 247 -25.89 4.68 21.31
N MET A 248 -26.84 4.66 22.25
CA MET A 248 -28.08 5.40 22.11
C MET A 248 -27.74 6.88 22.21
N PRO A 249 -28.01 7.70 21.17
CA PRO A 249 -27.75 9.13 21.26
C PRO A 249 -28.42 9.65 22.52
N GLN A 250 -27.65 10.21 23.45
CA GLN A 250 -28.23 10.99 24.53
C GLN A 250 -28.99 12.12 23.84
N ALA A 251 -30.30 11.93 23.68
CA ALA A 251 -31.24 12.97 23.33
C ALA A 251 -31.29 13.94 24.52
N GLY A 252 -30.22 14.71 24.67
CA GLY A 252 -30.15 15.84 25.55
C GLY A 252 -30.98 16.96 24.94
N GLY A 253 -32.06 17.30 25.64
CA GLY A 253 -32.78 18.55 25.49
C GLY A 253 -33.78 18.57 24.33
N ASP A 254 -35.00 18.09 24.57
CA ASP A 254 -36.21 18.93 24.46
C ASP A 254 -37.45 18.11 24.81
N ALA A 255 -38.01 18.43 25.98
CA ALA A 255 -39.20 17.81 26.54
C ALA A 255 -40.49 18.31 25.85
N SER A 256 -40.67 18.00 24.56
CA SER A 256 -41.93 18.31 23.85
C SER A 256 -42.27 17.39 22.67
N GLY A 257 -41.66 16.20 22.57
CA GLY A 257 -42.00 15.22 21.54
C GLY A 257 -42.61 13.94 22.10
N ALA A 258 -43.93 13.81 22.07
CA ALA A 258 -44.70 12.62 22.49
C ALA A 258 -44.45 11.34 21.62
N GLY A 259 -43.32 11.25 20.90
CA GLY A 259 -42.97 10.15 20.00
C GLY A 259 -41.78 9.28 20.44
N SER A 260 -40.94 9.73 21.38
CA SER A 260 -39.69 9.05 21.73
C SER A 260 -39.76 8.19 23.01
N MET A 261 -40.75 8.39 23.88
CA MET A 261 -41.01 7.50 25.01
C MET A 261 -41.85 6.27 24.62
N ALA A 262 -42.55 6.33 23.48
CA ALA A 262 -43.28 5.19 22.90
C ALA A 262 -42.33 4.15 22.29
N GLY A 263 -41.18 4.57 21.74
CA GLY A 263 -40.17 3.64 21.19
C GLY A 263 -39.39 2.87 22.26
N MET A 264 -39.19 3.47 23.44
CA MET A 264 -38.47 2.85 24.56
C MET A 264 -39.37 1.91 25.38
N GLY A 265 -40.65 2.28 25.57
CA GLY A 265 -41.68 1.42 26.16
C GLY A 265 -42.11 0.27 25.24
N ALA A 266 -42.02 0.45 23.91
CA ALA A 266 -42.29 -0.62 22.94
C ALA A 266 -41.09 -1.56 22.76
N GLY A 267 -39.83 -1.11 22.78
CA GLY A 267 -38.68 -2.00 22.62
C GLY A 267 -38.45 -2.96 23.79
N LEU A 268 -38.54 -2.45 25.03
CA LEU A 268 -38.44 -3.27 26.24
C LEU A 268 -39.78 -3.93 26.60
N GLY A 269 -40.91 -3.25 26.39
CA GLY A 269 -42.24 -3.80 26.63
C GLY A 269 -42.64 -4.87 25.61
N ALA A 270 -42.26 -4.74 24.34
CA ALA A 270 -42.44 -5.81 23.35
C ALA A 270 -41.38 -6.91 23.49
N GLY A 271 -40.14 -6.62 23.91
CA GLY A 271 -39.15 -7.67 24.21
C GLY A 271 -39.57 -8.56 25.39
N VAL A 272 -40.15 -7.97 26.44
CA VAL A 272 -40.66 -8.69 27.61
C VAL A 272 -42.04 -9.32 27.33
N ALA A 273 -42.94 -8.67 26.59
CA ALA A 273 -44.24 -9.25 26.22
C ALA A 273 -44.12 -10.38 25.18
N MET A 274 -43.20 -10.26 24.21
CA MET A 274 -42.93 -11.30 23.20
C MET A 274 -42.09 -12.45 23.80
N GLY A 275 -41.19 -12.16 24.75
CA GLY A 275 -40.49 -13.17 25.54
C GLY A 275 -41.41 -13.94 26.49
N GLY A 276 -42.42 -13.29 27.07
CA GLY A 276 -43.46 -13.92 27.89
C GLY A 276 -44.39 -14.83 27.08
N ALA A 277 -44.89 -14.36 25.94
CA ALA A 277 -45.75 -15.15 25.06
C ALA A 277 -45.02 -16.36 24.42
N MET A 278 -43.72 -16.23 24.16
CA MET A 278 -42.89 -17.31 23.63
C MET A 278 -42.53 -18.35 24.71
N MET A 279 -42.39 -17.95 25.98
CA MET A 279 -42.17 -18.89 27.08
C MET A 279 -43.45 -19.67 27.44
N GLU A 280 -44.63 -19.06 27.29
CA GLU A 280 -45.92 -19.72 27.49
C GLU A 280 -46.20 -20.77 26.38
N ALA A 281 -45.93 -20.43 25.12
CA ALA A 281 -46.03 -21.36 23.99
C ALA A 281 -45.03 -22.53 24.08
N MET A 282 -43.86 -22.31 24.67
CA MET A 282 -42.88 -23.36 24.93
C MET A 282 -43.27 -24.26 26.12
N ARG A 283 -44.08 -23.76 27.06
CA ARG A 283 -44.55 -24.53 28.22
C ARG A 283 -45.71 -25.46 27.86
N ASP A 284 -46.57 -25.07 26.92
CA ASP A 284 -47.63 -25.93 26.36
C ASP A 284 -47.09 -26.98 25.38
N ALA A 285 -45.97 -26.71 24.70
CA ALA A 285 -45.28 -27.71 23.88
C ALA A 285 -44.61 -28.84 24.70
N PHE A 286 -44.50 -28.69 26.03
CA PHE A 286 -43.85 -29.67 26.92
C PHE A 286 -44.83 -30.49 27.79
N ARG A 287 -46.15 -30.40 27.56
CA ARG A 287 -47.16 -31.11 28.36
C ARG A 287 -47.97 -32.20 27.64
N GLY A 288 -47.78 -32.38 26.33
CA GLY A 288 -48.43 -33.45 25.58
C GLY A 288 -47.43 -34.51 25.11
N ASP A 289 -47.30 -35.60 25.87
CA ASP A 289 -47.23 -36.98 25.35
C ASP A 289 -46.84 -37.98 26.46
N GLN A 290 -47.86 -38.55 27.11
CA GLN A 290 -47.81 -39.84 27.80
C GLN A 290 -48.88 -40.74 27.17
N GLN A 291 -48.48 -41.78 26.41
CA GLN A 291 -48.85 -43.21 26.56
C GLN A 291 -48.32 -44.06 25.35
N PRO A 292 -48.03 -45.38 25.49
CA PRO A 292 -47.11 -46.16 24.63
C PRO A 292 -47.82 -47.05 23.59
N PRO A 293 -47.05 -47.76 22.72
CA PRO A 293 -47.26 -49.21 22.62
C PRO A 293 -45.98 -50.07 22.40
N ALA A 294 -46.27 -51.38 22.34
CA ALA A 294 -45.46 -52.59 22.51
C ALA A 294 -44.41 -52.97 21.45
N ALA A 295 -43.38 -53.66 21.95
CA ALA A 295 -42.74 -54.91 21.51
C ALA A 295 -42.26 -55.12 20.05
N GLY A 296 -40.95 -55.41 19.91
CA GLY A 296 -40.40 -56.10 18.73
C GLY A 296 -38.87 -56.04 18.55
N GLN A 297 -38.14 -56.89 19.29
CA GLN A 297 -36.86 -57.59 18.98
C GLN A 297 -35.57 -56.85 18.47
N GLN A 298 -34.49 -57.14 19.21
CA GLN A 298 -33.03 -56.91 19.04
C GLN A 298 -32.38 -57.68 17.84
N PRO A 299 -31.07 -57.52 17.46
CA PRO A 299 -29.91 -57.11 18.30
C PRO A 299 -28.74 -56.27 17.68
N ALA A 300 -27.89 -55.80 18.62
CA ALA A 300 -26.42 -55.60 18.62
C ALA A 300 -25.72 -54.38 17.95
N GLN A 301 -24.89 -53.72 18.77
CA GLN A 301 -23.94 -52.59 18.56
C GLN A 301 -22.55 -53.10 18.04
N PRO A 302 -21.46 -52.29 17.89
CA PRO A 302 -21.30 -50.80 17.92
C PRO A 302 -20.42 -50.20 16.80
N ALA A 303 -20.54 -48.87 16.56
CA ALA A 303 -19.46 -47.85 16.61
C ALA A 303 -19.63 -46.67 15.62
N ALA A 304 -19.64 -45.46 16.20
CA ALA A 304 -19.27 -44.11 15.71
C ALA A 304 -19.86 -43.55 14.39
N PRO A 305 -20.67 -42.46 14.45
CA PRO A 305 -20.98 -41.64 13.29
C PRO A 305 -20.19 -40.32 13.29
N SER A 306 -19.36 -40.17 12.26
CA SER A 306 -18.95 -38.88 11.69
C SER A 306 -19.84 -38.57 10.49
N SER A 307 -20.41 -37.36 10.43
CA SER A 307 -21.09 -36.74 9.27
C SER A 307 -21.64 -35.35 9.68
N PRO A 308 -22.00 -34.42 8.77
CA PRO A 308 -21.90 -34.45 7.29
C PRO A 308 -21.30 -33.16 6.66
N GLY A 309 -20.88 -33.25 5.40
CA GLY A 309 -20.55 -32.09 4.56
C GLY A 309 -21.78 -31.46 3.87
N PRO A 310 -21.56 -30.66 2.82
CA PRO A 310 -22.44 -30.57 1.65
C PRO A 310 -21.71 -31.18 0.42
N ALA A 311 -22.22 -32.26 -0.15
CA ALA A 311 -23.23 -32.32 -1.21
C ALA A 311 -22.68 -32.00 -2.62
N ASP A 312 -22.66 -33.06 -3.43
CA ASP A 312 -22.70 -33.13 -4.91
C ASP A 312 -21.74 -32.26 -5.73
N ALA A 313 -20.57 -32.82 -6.01
CA ALA A 313 -19.90 -32.62 -7.29
C ALA A 313 -19.48 -34.00 -7.81
N GLY A 314 -20.00 -34.41 -8.97
CA GLY A 314 -19.74 -35.72 -9.57
C GLY A 314 -18.23 -36.07 -9.59
N GLN A 315 -17.89 -37.35 -9.51
CA GLN A 315 -16.50 -37.81 -9.63
C GLN A 315 -16.22 -38.20 -11.07
N VAL A 316 -15.07 -37.80 -11.60
CA VAL A 316 -14.53 -38.22 -12.90
C VAL A 316 -13.32 -39.11 -12.67
N SER A 317 -13.19 -40.19 -13.45
CA SER A 317 -12.04 -41.09 -13.33
C SER A 317 -10.87 -40.54 -14.13
N CYS A 318 -9.68 -40.48 -13.50
CA CYS A 318 -8.49 -39.98 -14.15
C CYS A 318 -8.05 -40.89 -15.31
N PRO A 319 -7.84 -40.39 -16.54
CA PRO A 319 -7.45 -41.23 -17.68
C PRO A 319 -6.03 -41.82 -17.56
N GLN A 320 -5.18 -41.27 -16.69
CA GLN A 320 -3.79 -41.72 -16.55
C GLN A 320 -3.58 -42.70 -15.39
N CYS A 321 -4.29 -42.55 -14.26
CA CYS A 321 -4.12 -43.42 -13.08
C CYS A 321 -5.41 -44.12 -12.65
N GLN A 322 -6.54 -43.88 -13.32
CA GLN A 322 -7.86 -44.47 -13.08
C GLN A 322 -8.43 -44.25 -11.67
N GLN A 323 -7.81 -43.37 -10.88
CA GLN A 323 -8.32 -43.00 -9.55
C GLN A 323 -9.42 -41.95 -9.67
N PRO A 324 -10.46 -42.02 -8.81
CA PRO A 324 -11.54 -41.06 -8.81
C PRO A 324 -11.03 -39.68 -8.37
N ALA A 325 -11.42 -38.66 -9.12
CA ALA A 325 -11.13 -37.27 -8.81
C ALA A 325 -12.43 -36.45 -8.85
N PRO A 326 -12.55 -35.36 -8.07
CA PRO A 326 -13.72 -34.51 -8.13
C PRO A 326 -13.83 -33.85 -9.52
N ALA A 327 -15.03 -33.80 -10.11
CA ALA A 327 -15.25 -33.24 -11.46
C ALA A 327 -14.84 -31.77 -11.61
N THR A 328 -14.71 -31.05 -10.49
CA THR A 328 -14.23 -29.65 -10.47
C THR A 328 -12.70 -29.54 -10.46
N ALA A 329 -11.97 -30.64 -10.32
CA ALA A 329 -10.51 -30.64 -10.25
C ALA A 329 -9.88 -30.50 -11.64
N LYS A 330 -9.06 -29.46 -11.83
CA LYS A 330 -8.29 -29.24 -13.07
C LYS A 330 -7.13 -30.23 -13.24
N PHE A 331 -6.64 -30.79 -12.14
CA PHE A 331 -5.56 -31.77 -12.09
C PHE A 331 -5.93 -32.92 -11.16
N CYS A 332 -5.47 -34.12 -11.47
CA CYS A 332 -5.70 -35.29 -10.65
C CYS A 332 -4.91 -35.13 -9.34
N PRO A 333 -5.58 -35.18 -8.18
CA PRO A 333 -4.90 -35.03 -6.89
C PRO A 333 -3.92 -36.18 -6.59
N ASN A 334 -4.05 -37.33 -7.28
CA ASN A 334 -3.19 -38.50 -7.05
C ASN A 334 -1.96 -38.58 -7.97
N CYS A 335 -2.03 -38.09 -9.21
CA CYS A 335 -0.91 -38.23 -10.17
C CYS A 335 -0.49 -36.93 -10.85
N GLY A 336 -1.18 -35.82 -10.58
CA GLY A 336 -0.86 -34.51 -11.17
C GLY A 336 -1.30 -34.34 -12.64
N ALA A 337 -1.87 -35.37 -13.28
CA ALA A 337 -2.34 -35.29 -14.66
C ALA A 337 -3.52 -34.32 -14.82
N SER A 338 -3.52 -33.46 -15.85
CA SER A 338 -4.62 -32.52 -16.07
C SER A 338 -5.92 -33.26 -16.43
N LEU A 339 -6.96 -33.05 -15.64
CA LEU A 339 -8.29 -33.64 -15.85
C LEU A 339 -9.23 -32.76 -16.68
N GLY A 340 -8.84 -31.49 -16.90
CA GLY A 340 -9.66 -30.47 -17.57
C GLY A 340 -9.05 -29.92 -18.86
N ALA A 341 -8.28 -30.71 -19.60
CA ALA A 341 -7.71 -30.28 -20.87
C ALA A 341 -8.39 -31.01 -22.03
N ALA A 342 -9.30 -30.30 -22.73
CA ALA A 342 -9.77 -30.76 -24.03
C ALA A 342 -8.58 -30.77 -25.01
N GLN A 343 -8.45 -31.78 -25.85
CA GLN A 343 -7.41 -31.81 -26.88
C GLN A 343 -7.94 -31.14 -28.15
N CYS A 344 -7.12 -30.33 -28.80
CA CYS A 344 -7.47 -29.76 -30.10
C CYS A 344 -7.66 -30.87 -31.12
N GLY A 345 -8.84 -30.99 -31.72
CA GLY A 345 -9.14 -32.01 -32.74
C GLY A 345 -8.31 -31.89 -34.03
N ASN A 346 -7.53 -30.81 -34.21
CA ASN A 346 -6.70 -30.61 -35.40
C ASN A 346 -5.21 -30.91 -35.18
N CYS A 347 -4.64 -30.54 -34.03
CA CYS A 347 -3.20 -30.72 -33.76
C CYS A 347 -2.90 -31.55 -32.50
N GLY A 348 -3.91 -31.97 -31.74
CA GLY A 348 -3.74 -32.76 -30.51
C GLY A 348 -3.21 -31.99 -29.30
N ALA A 349 -2.94 -30.69 -29.43
CA ALA A 349 -2.46 -29.86 -28.31
C ALA A 349 -3.51 -29.74 -27.21
N THR A 350 -3.06 -29.73 -25.95
CA THR A 350 -3.92 -29.60 -24.78
C THR A 350 -4.42 -28.16 -24.64
N LEU A 351 -5.73 -28.00 -24.57
CA LEU A 351 -6.39 -26.70 -24.46
C LEU A 351 -6.69 -26.36 -23.00
N PRO A 352 -6.42 -25.13 -22.56
CA PRO A 352 -6.87 -24.68 -21.25
C PRO A 352 -8.41 -24.62 -21.21
N ALA A 353 -8.98 -24.87 -20.03
CA ALA A 353 -10.44 -24.87 -19.85
C ALA A 353 -11.06 -23.53 -20.29
N GLY A 354 -12.00 -23.59 -21.24
CA GLY A 354 -12.70 -22.42 -21.78
C GLY A 354 -12.05 -21.77 -23.01
N ALA A 355 -11.01 -22.37 -23.60
CA ALA A 355 -10.40 -21.89 -24.84
C ALA A 355 -11.39 -22.00 -26.02
N LYS A 356 -11.59 -20.89 -26.75
CA LYS A 356 -12.36 -20.86 -28.00
C LYS A 356 -11.48 -21.07 -29.25
N PHE A 357 -10.17 -20.93 -29.08
CA PHE A 357 -9.17 -21.09 -30.14
C PHE A 357 -7.95 -21.84 -29.59
N CYS A 358 -7.33 -22.65 -30.42
CA CYS A 358 -6.08 -23.34 -30.09
C CYS A 358 -4.90 -22.36 -30.13
N ALA A 359 -4.16 -22.27 -29.04
CA ALA A 359 -2.96 -21.43 -28.96
C ALA A 359 -1.83 -21.90 -29.90
N GLU A 360 -1.79 -23.21 -30.22
CA GLU A 360 -0.72 -23.79 -31.04
C GLU A 360 -1.02 -23.75 -32.54
N CYS A 361 -2.26 -24.03 -32.96
CA CYS A 361 -2.61 -24.08 -34.39
C CYS A 361 -3.55 -22.97 -34.86
N GLY A 362 -4.00 -22.09 -33.96
CA GLY A 362 -4.85 -20.93 -34.28
C GLY A 362 -6.28 -21.25 -34.71
N LYS A 363 -6.66 -22.54 -34.80
CA LYS A 363 -8.01 -22.95 -35.22
C LYS A 363 -9.01 -22.88 -34.06
N PRO A 364 -10.29 -22.60 -34.33
CA PRO A 364 -11.34 -22.66 -33.31
C PRO A 364 -11.49 -24.10 -32.79
N VAL A 365 -11.78 -24.24 -31.49
CA VAL A 365 -11.83 -25.51 -30.76
C VAL A 365 -13.10 -25.67 -29.95
#